data_AF-A0A846CIL5-F1
#
_entry.id   AF-A0A846CIL5-F1
#
_cell.length_a   1.000
_cell.length_b   1.000
_cell.length_c   1.000
_cell.angle_alpha   90.00
_cell.angle_beta   90.00
_cell.angle_gamma   90.00
#
_symmetry.space_group_name_H-M   'P 1'
#
loop_
_entity.id
_entity.type
_entity.pdbx_description
1 polymer ?
#
loop_
_entity_poly.entity_id
_entity_poly.type
_entity_poly.pdbx_seq_one_letter_code
_entity_poly.pdbx_strand_id
1 'polypeptide(L)' 'MNIFKSIEEAVVYISEAIRRIFGPSDDMYPVIGVQPFEGDPYQGPIWAD' A
#
# COMPACT_ATOMS: atom_id res chain seq x y z
N MET A 1 26.60 -29.06 -6.66
CA MET A 1 25.67 -27.98 -7.06
C MET A 1 25.40 -28.14 -8.55
N ASN A 2 24.14 -28.17 -8.96
CA ASN A 2 23.78 -28.29 -10.37
C ASN A 2 23.62 -26.87 -10.93
N ILE A 3 24.45 -26.49 -11.90
CA ILE A 3 24.47 -25.12 -12.44
C ILE A 3 23.10 -24.72 -13.04
N PHE A 4 22.38 -25.69 -13.58
CA PHE A 4 21.01 -25.50 -14.06
C PHE A 4 20.04 -25.05 -12.95
N LYS A 5 20.19 -25.61 -11.75
CA LYS A 5 19.36 -25.26 -10.60
C LYS A 5 19.61 -23.82 -10.14
N SER A 6 20.88 -23.39 -10.13
CA SER A 6 21.23 -22.02 -9.75
C SER A 6 20.73 -20.98 -10.76
N ILE A 7 20.69 -21.33 -12.05
CA ILE A 7 20.11 -20.46 -13.09
C ILE A 7 18.59 -20.35 -12.93
N GLU A 8 17.90 -21.46 -12.67
CA GLU A 8 16.46 -21.48 -12.39
C GLU A 8 16.10 -20.57 -11.20
N GLU A 9 16.82 -20.72 -10.09
CA GLU A 9 16.63 -19.89 -8.88
C GLU A 9 16.86 -18.40 -9.17
N ALA A 10 17.88 -18.06 -9.97
CA ALA A 10 18.15 -16.68 -10.35
C ALA A 10 17.05 -16.08 -11.25
N VAL A 11 16.53 -16.86 -12.20
CA VAL A 11 15.43 -16.43 -13.09
C VAL A 11 14.16 -16.18 -12.28
N VAL A 12 13.83 -17.08 -11.34
CA VAL A 12 12.69 -16.89 -10.43
C VAL A 12 12.86 -15.60 -9.63
N TYR A 13 14.03 -15.38 -9.02
CA TYR A 13 14.33 -14.20 -8.21
C TYR A 13 14.23 -12.87 -8.99
N ILE A 14 14.71 -12.85 -10.23
CA ILE A 14 14.59 -11.65 -11.06
C ILE A 14 13.13 -11.44 -11.49
N SER A 15 12.40 -12.51 -11.81
CA SER A 15 11.01 -12.42 -12.26
C SER A 15 10.06 -11.88 -11.18
N GLU A 16 10.25 -12.26 -9.91
CA GLU A 16 9.46 -11.73 -8.79
C GLU A 16 9.75 -10.25 -8.53
N ALA A 17 11.02 -9.83 -8.67
CA ALA A 17 11.40 -8.43 -8.55
C ALA A 17 10.77 -7.58 -9.67
N ILE A 18 10.80 -8.08 -10.91
CA ILE A 18 10.14 -7.44 -12.05
C ILE A 18 8.63 -7.33 -11.80
N ARG A 19 7.98 -8.41 -11.36
CA ARG A 19 6.55 -8.40 -11.01
C ARG A 19 6.23 -7.39 -9.92
N ARG A 20 7.11 -7.20 -8.93
CA ARG A 20 6.90 -6.23 -7.86
C ARG A 20 7.03 -4.78 -8.31
N ILE A 21 7.93 -4.49 -9.25
CA ILE A 21 8.20 -3.12 -9.73
C ILE A 21 7.21 -2.71 -10.83
N PHE A 22 6.92 -3.63 -11.75
CA PHE A 22 6.16 -3.34 -12.97
C PHE A 22 4.79 -4.04 -13.02
N GLY A 23 4.45 -4.84 -12.01
CA GLY A 23 3.13 -5.44 -11.90
C GLY A 23 2.06 -4.40 -11.58
N PRO A 24 0.77 -4.77 -11.77
CA PRO A 24 -0.34 -3.95 -11.31
C PRO A 24 -0.15 -3.61 -9.82
N SER A 25 -0.48 -2.37 -9.45
CA SER A 25 -0.52 -1.97 -8.06
C SER A 25 -1.57 -2.82 -7.33
N ASP A 26 -1.18 -3.44 -6.22
CA ASP A 26 -2.13 -4.06 -5.28
C ASP A 26 -2.76 -2.99 -4.35
N ASP A 27 -2.79 -1.71 -4.78
CA ASP A 27 -3.39 -0.61 -4.03
C ASP A 27 -4.92 -0.68 -4.06
N MET A 28 -5.46 -1.61 -3.27
CA MET A 28 -6.89 -1.66 -2.93
C MET A 28 -7.29 -0.51 -1.98
N TYR A 29 -6.65 0.65 -2.08
CA TYR A 29 -7.05 1.84 -1.37
C TYR A 29 -8.16 2.54 -2.17
N PRO A 30 -9.24 3.00 -1.51
CA PRO A 30 -10.25 3.79 -2.18
C PRO A 30 -9.62 5.01 -2.85
N VAL A 31 -10.11 5.38 -4.04
CA VAL A 31 -9.64 6.54 -4.83
C VAL A 31 -9.73 7.86 -4.04
N ILE A 32 -10.52 7.88 -2.97
CA ILE A 32 -10.66 8.99 -2.04
C ILE A 32 -10.33 8.51 -0.62
N GLY A 33 -9.56 9.30 0.12
CA GLY A 33 -9.45 9.10 1.56
C GLY A 33 -10.83 9.31 2.19
N VAL A 34 -11.34 8.32 2.91
CA VAL A 34 -12.51 8.53 3.77
C VAL A 34 -12.01 9.20 5.05
N GLN A 35 -12.47 10.41 5.36
CA GLN A 35 -12.29 10.97 6.70
C GLN A 35 -13.30 10.24 7.61
N PRO A 36 -12.85 9.41 8.58
CA PRO A 36 -13.77 8.65 9.42
C PRO A 36 -14.46 9.50 10.49
N PHE A 37 -14.03 10.75 10.68
CA PHE A 37 -14.60 11.68 11.63
C PHE A 37 -14.85 13.01 10.92
N GLU A 38 -16.10 13.45 10.87
CA GLU A 38 -16.39 14.87 10.71
C GLU A 38 -16.16 15.49 12.09
N GLY A 39 -15.12 16.33 12.24
CA GLY A 39 -14.88 16.98 13.52
C GLY A 39 -16.06 17.89 13.87
N ASP A 40 -16.66 17.70 15.05
CA ASP A 40 -17.70 18.60 15.53
C ASP A 40 -17.13 20.04 15.63
N PRO A 41 -17.80 21.06 15.07
CA PRO A 41 -17.38 22.44 15.23
C PRO A 41 -17.36 22.80 16.72
N TYR A 42 -16.28 23.43 17.17
CA TYR A 42 -16.18 23.96 18.53
C TYR A 42 -17.33 24.95 18.79
N GLN A 43 -18.25 24.60 19.69
CA GLN A 43 -19.48 25.36 20.00
C GLN A 43 -19.23 26.60 20.89
N GLY A 44 -17.98 27.06 20.97
CA GLY A 44 -17.61 28.14 21.89
C GLY A 44 -17.62 27.66 23.35
N PRO A 45 -17.35 28.57 24.28
CA PRO A 45 -17.26 28.22 25.68
C PRO A 45 -18.60 28.21 26.40
N ILE A 46 -18.76 27.26 27.33
CA ILE A 46 -19.99 26.92 28.08
C ILE A 46 -20.46 28.06 29.02
N TRP A 47 -19.68 29.13 29.19
CA TRP A 47 -19.92 30.18 30.19
C TRP A 47 -20.47 31.49 29.62
N ALA A 48 -20.93 31.50 28.36
CA ALA A 48 -21.45 32.69 27.67
C ALA A 48 -23.00 32.74 27.63
N ASP A 49 -23.67 32.16 28.63
CA ASP A 49 -25.13 32.19 28.83
C ASP A 49 -25.52 33.15 29.97
#